data_AF-A0A7L0BUI0-F1
#
_entry.id   AF-A0A7L0BUI0-F1
#
_cell.length_a   1.000
_cell.length_b   1.000
_cell.length_c   1.000
_cell.angle_alpha   90.00
_cell.angle_beta   90.00
_cell.angle_gamma   90.00
#
_symmetry.space_group_name_H-M   'P 1'
#
loop_
_entity.id
_entity.type
_entity.pdbx_description
1 polymer ?
#
loop_
_entity_poly.entity_id
_entity_poly.type
_entity_poly.pdbx_seq_one_letter_code
_entity_poly.pdbx_strand_id
1 'polypeptide(L)'
;TATLRPYLNAVRATLQAALCLENFSSQVVERHNKPEVEVRSSKELLLQPVIISRNEKEKVLIEGSINSVRVSIAVKQADEIEKILCHKFMRFMMMRAENFFILRRKPVEGYDISFLITNFHTEQMYKHKLVDFVIHFMEEIDKEISEMKLSVNARARIVAEEFLKN
;
A
#
# COMPACT_ATOMS: atom_id res chain seq x y z
N THR A 1 -0.52 -18.67 -9.47
CA THR A 1 -0.31 -19.23 -8.12
C THR A 1 1.17 -19.51 -7.82
N ALA A 2 1.98 -20.02 -8.74
CA ALA A 2 3.39 -20.35 -8.47
C ALA A 2 4.29 -19.18 -8.00
N THR A 3 4.07 -17.95 -8.51
CA THR A 3 4.94 -16.80 -8.21
C THR A 3 4.44 -15.84 -7.13
N LEU A 4 3.17 -15.95 -6.70
CA LEU A 4 2.57 -15.03 -5.71
C LEU A 4 3.20 -15.24 -4.32
N ARG A 5 3.29 -16.49 -3.87
CA ARG A 5 3.82 -16.81 -2.55
C ARG A 5 5.29 -16.41 -2.37
N PRO A 6 6.20 -16.70 -3.33
CA PRO A 6 7.57 -16.17 -3.27
C PRO A 6 7.65 -14.65 -3.22
N TYR A 7 6.82 -13.96 -4.01
CA TYR A 7 6.75 -12.49 -4.01
C TYR A 7 6.33 -11.92 -2.65
N LEU A 8 5.24 -12.43 -2.07
CA LEU A 8 4.76 -12.00 -0.75
C LEU A 8 5.75 -12.35 0.37
N ASN A 9 6.44 -13.48 0.28
CA ASN A 9 7.49 -13.84 1.24
C ASN A 9 8.67 -12.86 1.18
N ALA A 10 9.10 -12.45 -0.01
CA ALA A 10 10.16 -11.45 -0.19
C ALA A 10 9.75 -10.09 0.38
N VAL A 11 8.51 -9.65 0.11
CA VAL A 11 7.95 -8.42 0.68
C VAL A 11 7.88 -8.51 2.19
N ARG A 12 7.38 -9.61 2.75
CA ARG A 12 7.29 -9.85 4.19
C ARG A 12 8.65 -9.76 4.88
N ALA A 13 9.65 -10.46 4.36
CA ALA A 13 11.00 -10.45 4.91
C ALA A 13 11.61 -9.03 4.89
N THR A 14 11.39 -8.30 3.80
CA THR A 14 11.89 -6.93 3.64
C THR A 14 11.18 -5.96 4.60
N LEU A 15 9.86 -6.08 4.78
CA LEU A 15 9.11 -5.28 5.75
C LEU A 15 9.54 -5.58 7.19
N GLN A 16 9.81 -6.85 7.51
CA GLN A 16 10.31 -7.23 8.83
C GLN A 16 11.68 -6.60 9.13
N ALA A 17 12.55 -6.49 8.12
CA ALA A 17 13.83 -5.82 8.23
C ALA A 17 13.69 -4.28 8.30
N ALA A 18 12.76 -3.70 7.53
CA ALA A 18 12.56 -2.26 7.45
C ALA A 18 11.86 -1.67 8.69
N LEU A 19 10.95 -2.42 9.34
CA LEU A 19 10.18 -1.98 10.52
C LEU A 19 10.96 -2.11 11.84
N CYS A 20 12.23 -1.72 11.81
CA CYS A 20 13.10 -1.54 12.97
C CYS A 20 13.22 -0.03 13.23
N LEU A 21 12.14 0.56 13.73
CA LEU A 21 11.99 2.00 13.89
C LEU A 21 12.26 2.44 15.32
N GLU A 22 12.85 3.61 15.46
CA GLU A 22 13.10 4.26 16.75
C GLU A 22 12.55 5.68 16.76
N ASN A 23 12.19 6.16 17.96
CA ASN A 23 11.74 7.54 18.11
C ASN A 23 12.94 8.49 17.90
N PHE A 24 12.81 9.41 16.93
CA PHE A 24 13.89 10.29 16.52
C PHE A 24 13.41 11.74 16.39
N SER A 25 14.01 12.65 17.16
CA SER A 25 13.74 14.09 17.11
C SER A 25 14.36 14.72 15.87
N SER A 26 13.68 15.69 15.25
CA SER A 26 14.19 16.37 14.05
C SER A 26 15.48 17.12 14.35
N GLN A 27 16.48 16.94 13.50
CA GLN A 27 17.76 17.68 13.56
C GLN A 27 17.67 19.08 12.93
N VAL A 28 16.64 19.34 12.13
CA VAL A 28 16.53 20.57 11.32
C VAL A 28 15.59 21.59 11.95
N VAL A 29 14.54 21.14 12.65
CA VAL A 29 13.54 22.02 13.26
C VAL A 29 13.40 21.68 14.74
N GLU A 30 13.66 22.67 15.59
CA GLU A 30 13.60 22.52 17.04
C GLU A 30 12.21 22.04 17.50
N ARG A 31 12.16 21.05 18.40
CA ARG A 31 10.92 20.50 19.00
C ARG A 31 9.95 19.86 18.01
N HIS A 32 10.40 19.55 16.79
CA HIS A 32 9.61 18.76 15.85
C HIS A 32 10.03 17.29 15.84
N ASN A 33 9.06 16.42 15.59
CA ASN A 33 9.27 15.01 15.25
C ASN A 33 8.49 14.76 13.96
N LYS A 34 9.20 14.47 12.87
CA LYS A 34 8.63 14.30 11.53
C LYS A 34 9.10 12.97 10.96
N PRO A 35 8.28 12.28 10.16
CA PRO A 35 8.71 11.07 9.46
C PRO A 35 9.82 11.42 8.46
N GLU A 36 11.04 10.95 8.73
CA GLU A 36 12.24 11.28 7.96
C GLU A 36 12.13 10.84 6.50
N VAL A 37 11.41 9.75 6.21
CA VAL A 37 11.17 9.28 4.83
C VAL A 37 10.28 10.23 3.99
N GLU A 38 9.49 11.10 4.63
CA GLU A 38 8.67 12.11 3.94
C GLU A 38 9.42 13.43 3.78
N VAL A 39 10.14 13.88 4.82
CA VAL A 39 10.82 15.19 4.79
C VAL A 39 12.16 15.15 4.05
N ARG A 40 12.89 14.04 4.15
CA ARG A 40 14.15 13.77 3.44
C ARG A 40 15.21 14.88 3.57
N SER A 41 15.22 15.60 4.69
CA SER A 41 16.17 16.68 4.95
C SER A 41 17.56 16.17 5.35
N SER A 42 17.62 15.01 6.00
CA SER A 42 18.85 14.37 6.49
C SER A 42 19.07 13.05 5.75
N LYS A 43 20.08 13.00 4.87
CA LYS A 43 20.34 11.83 3.99
C LYS A 43 20.84 10.62 4.77
N GLU A 44 21.58 10.85 5.85
CA GLU A 44 22.11 9.85 6.77
C GLU A 44 21.02 9.08 7.52
N LEU A 45 19.80 9.63 7.59
CA LEU A 45 18.65 9.00 8.23
C LEU A 45 17.83 8.16 7.26
N LEU A 46 18.12 8.22 5.95
CA LEU A 46 17.42 7.48 4.91
C LEU A 46 18.14 6.19 4.58
N LEU A 47 17.39 5.09 4.50
CA LEU A 47 17.89 3.82 4.01
C LEU A 47 17.76 3.75 2.48
N GLN A 48 18.51 2.83 1.88
CA GLN A 48 18.42 2.57 0.44
C GLN A 48 17.00 2.08 0.09
N PRO A 49 16.29 2.75 -0.85
CA PRO A 49 15.01 2.27 -1.35
C PRO A 49 15.15 0.91 -2.03
N VAL A 50 14.24 -0.01 -1.73
CA VAL A 50 14.23 -1.36 -2.30
C VAL A 50 12.93 -1.58 -3.06
N ILE A 51 13.02 -2.13 -4.28
CA ILE A 51 11.87 -2.49 -5.10
C ILE A 51 11.82 -4.00 -5.24
N ILE A 52 10.67 -4.59 -4.93
CA ILE A 52 10.39 -6.01 -5.10
C ILE A 52 9.32 -6.11 -6.17
N SER A 53 9.64 -6.75 -7.29
CA SER A 53 8.73 -6.87 -8.43
C SER A 53 8.37 -8.32 -8.67
N ARG A 54 7.08 -8.60 -8.86
CA ARG A 54 6.59 -9.91 -9.30
C ARG A 54 6.63 -10.03 -10.82
N ASN A 55 6.31 -8.92 -11.50
CA ASN A 55 6.39 -8.73 -12.94
C ASN A 55 6.48 -7.22 -13.24
N GLU A 56 6.37 -6.81 -14.50
CA GLU A 56 6.48 -5.39 -14.92
C GLU A 56 5.41 -4.48 -14.30
N LYS A 57 4.24 -5.02 -13.95
CA LYS A 57 3.08 -4.27 -13.44
C LYS A 57 2.94 -4.34 -11.92
N GLU A 58 3.23 -5.50 -11.32
CA GLU A 58 3.09 -5.75 -9.89
C GLU A 58 4.43 -5.58 -9.18
N LYS A 59 4.54 -4.52 -8.37
CA LYS A 59 5.75 -4.23 -7.59
C LYS A 59 5.44 -3.48 -6.30
N VAL A 60 6.29 -3.67 -5.28
CA VAL A 60 6.30 -2.88 -4.04
C VAL A 60 7.61 -2.10 -3.96
N LEU A 61 7.50 -0.80 -3.68
CA LEU A 61 8.62 0.04 -3.26
C LEU A 61 8.58 0.19 -1.74
N ILE A 62 9.69 -0.11 -1.08
CA ILE A 62 9.88 0.07 0.36
C ILE A 62 11.00 1.08 0.56
N GLU A 63 10.66 2.18 1.22
CA GLU A 63 11.58 3.26 1.57
C GLU A 63 11.65 3.35 3.09
N GLY A 64 12.82 3.01 3.66
CA GLY A 64 13.04 3.05 5.10
C GLY A 64 13.77 4.31 5.55
N SER A 65 13.58 4.66 6.82
CA SER A 65 14.36 5.65 7.55
C SER A 65 14.43 5.26 9.03
N ILE A 66 15.14 6.03 9.85
CA ILE A 66 15.28 5.75 11.28
C ILE A 66 13.96 5.68 12.06
N ASN A 67 12.97 6.52 11.72
CA ASN A 67 11.71 6.65 12.49
C ASN A 67 10.45 6.35 11.67
N SER A 68 10.59 6.03 10.38
CA SER A 68 9.45 5.79 9.50
C SER A 68 9.78 4.95 8.27
N VAL A 69 8.81 4.16 7.80
CA VAL A 69 8.85 3.40 6.55
C VAL A 69 7.68 3.80 5.67
N ARG A 70 7.95 4.08 4.39
CA ARG A 70 6.94 4.23 3.35
C ARG A 70 6.89 2.98 2.48
N VAL A 71 5.69 2.44 2.28
CA VAL A 71 5.45 1.24 1.48
C VAL A 71 4.48 1.59 0.37
N SER A 72 4.90 1.51 -0.89
CA SER A 72 4.06 1.85 -2.04
C SER A 72 3.84 0.63 -2.93
N ILE A 73 2.58 0.37 -3.29
CA ILE A 73 2.16 -0.87 -3.95
C ILE A 73 1.56 -0.52 -5.32
N ALA A 74 2.07 -1.20 -6.35
CA ALA A 74 1.47 -1.23 -7.67
C ALA A 74 0.69 -2.54 -7.81
N VAL A 75 -0.61 -2.40 -8.07
CA VAL A 75 -1.62 -3.46 -8.06
C VAL A 75 -1.84 -3.95 -9.49
N LYS A 76 -2.15 -5.23 -9.64
CA LYS A 76 -2.44 -5.81 -10.94
C LYS A 76 -3.70 -5.16 -11.54
N GLN A 77 -3.58 -4.70 -12.79
CA GLN A 77 -4.68 -4.14 -13.57
C GLN A 77 -4.63 -4.76 -14.98
N ALA A 78 -5.51 -5.73 -15.25
CA ALA A 78 -5.50 -6.50 -16.49
C ALA A 78 -6.16 -5.76 -17.67
N ASP A 79 -7.15 -4.92 -17.40
CA ASP A 79 -7.92 -4.18 -18.39
C ASP A 79 -8.43 -2.82 -17.85
N GLU A 80 -9.11 -2.06 -18.72
CA GLU A 80 -9.59 -0.72 -18.38
C GLU A 80 -10.65 -0.72 -17.27
N ILE A 81 -11.47 -1.77 -17.15
CA ILE A 81 -12.44 -1.86 -16.06
C ILE A 81 -11.73 -2.08 -14.72
N GLU A 82 -10.75 -2.98 -14.65
CA GLU A 82 -9.94 -3.17 -13.43
C GLU A 82 -9.15 -1.92 -13.06
N LYS A 83 -8.62 -1.18 -14.05
CA LYS A 83 -7.93 0.09 -13.81
C LYS A 83 -8.83 1.11 -13.13
N ILE A 84 -10.07 1.28 -13.63
CA ILE A 84 -11.04 2.21 -13.05
C ILE A 84 -11.49 1.74 -11.66
N LEU A 85 -11.74 0.44 -11.48
CA LEU A 85 -12.14 -0.15 -10.21
C LEU A 85 -11.04 0.00 -9.16
N CYS A 86 -9.79 -0.35 -9.50
CA CYS A 86 -8.62 -0.19 -8.64
C CYS A 86 -8.46 1.28 -8.22
N HIS A 87 -8.46 2.22 -9.18
CA HIS A 87 -8.34 3.64 -8.90
C HIS A 87 -9.44 4.16 -7.96
N LYS A 88 -10.70 3.78 -8.19
CA LYS A 88 -11.83 4.19 -7.32
C LYS A 88 -11.71 3.57 -5.92
N PHE A 89 -11.34 2.30 -5.84
CA PHE A 89 -11.21 1.59 -4.57
C PHE A 89 -10.06 2.14 -3.72
N MET A 90 -8.88 2.38 -4.32
CA MET A 90 -7.75 2.99 -3.62
C MET A 90 -8.10 4.40 -3.15
N ARG A 91 -8.75 5.20 -4.01
CA ARG A 91 -9.21 6.54 -3.63
C ARG A 91 -10.21 6.49 -2.47
N PHE A 92 -11.13 5.54 -2.46
CA PHE A 92 -12.09 5.35 -1.37
C PHE A 92 -11.40 5.08 -0.03
N MET A 93 -10.35 4.24 -0.03
CA MET A 93 -9.56 3.94 1.16
C MET A 93 -8.74 5.16 1.62
N MET A 94 -8.09 5.87 0.69
CA MET A 94 -7.31 7.06 1.02
C MET A 94 -8.16 8.21 1.59
N MET A 95 -9.42 8.34 1.17
CA MET A 95 -10.37 9.29 1.77
C MET A 95 -10.68 8.98 3.25
N ARG A 96 -10.38 7.77 3.73
CA ARG A 96 -10.59 7.31 5.10
C ARG A 96 -9.28 7.12 5.87
N ALA A 97 -8.18 7.69 5.38
CA ALA A 97 -6.86 7.59 6.00
C ALA A 97 -6.81 8.11 7.46
N GLU A 98 -7.77 8.93 7.90
CA GLU A 98 -7.88 9.35 9.31
C GLU A 98 -8.26 8.19 10.22
N ASN A 99 -9.20 7.35 9.80
CA ASN A 99 -9.58 6.13 10.53
C ASN A 99 -8.57 5.00 10.30
N PHE A 100 -7.92 5.03 9.14
CA PHE A 100 -6.93 4.04 8.76
C PHE A 100 -5.54 4.67 8.74
N PHE A 101 -5.05 4.89 9.96
CA PHE A 101 -3.98 5.83 10.31
C PHE A 101 -2.57 5.50 9.77
N ILE A 102 -2.36 4.31 9.19
CA ILE A 102 -1.12 3.97 8.48
C ILE A 102 -1.17 4.28 6.98
N LEU A 103 -2.31 4.72 6.44
CA LEU A 103 -2.53 4.95 5.02
C LEU A 103 -2.13 6.40 4.64
N ARG A 104 -1.40 6.59 3.55
CA ARG A 104 -1.11 7.94 3.02
C ARG A 104 -2.35 8.48 2.28
N ARG A 105 -2.61 9.78 2.42
CA ARG A 105 -3.72 10.47 1.73
C ARG A 105 -3.55 10.52 0.20
N LYS A 106 -2.31 10.38 -0.28
CA LYS A 106 -1.95 10.28 -1.70
C LYS A 106 -0.89 9.19 -1.87
N PRO A 107 -0.93 8.41 -2.96
CA PRO A 107 0.10 7.43 -3.24
C PRO A 107 1.38 8.13 -3.71
N VAL A 108 2.49 7.39 -3.73
CA VAL A 108 3.68 7.80 -4.47
C VAL A 108 3.39 7.73 -5.97
N GLU A 109 3.97 8.64 -6.74
CA GLU A 109 3.81 8.66 -8.20
C GLU A 109 4.22 7.32 -8.83
N GLY A 110 3.39 6.80 -9.72
CA GLY A 110 3.60 5.49 -10.34
C GLY A 110 3.18 4.28 -9.49
N TYR A 111 2.53 4.50 -8.34
CA TYR A 111 1.95 3.47 -7.48
C TYR A 111 0.47 3.78 -7.18
N ASP A 112 -0.31 2.75 -6.84
CA ASP A 112 -1.76 2.87 -6.67
C ASP A 112 -2.16 3.25 -5.24
N ILE A 113 -1.37 2.79 -4.26
CA ILE A 113 -1.57 3.07 -2.83
C ILE A 113 -0.25 3.09 -2.08
N SER A 114 -0.19 3.88 -1.02
CA SER A 114 0.99 3.94 -0.16
C SER A 114 0.63 3.97 1.32
N PHE A 115 1.40 3.25 2.12
CA PHE A 115 1.37 3.28 3.58
C PHE A 115 2.53 4.11 4.11
N LEU A 116 2.33 4.77 5.25
CA LEU A 116 3.34 5.43 6.05
C LEU A 116 3.27 4.88 7.47
N ILE A 117 4.27 4.10 7.85
CA ILE A 117 4.40 3.51 9.18
C ILE A 117 5.48 4.27 9.93
N THR A 118 5.18 4.77 11.13
CA THR A 118 6.11 5.54 11.98
C THR A 118 6.43 4.78 13.25
N ASN A 119 7.43 5.24 14.01
CA ASN A 119 7.75 4.69 15.33
C ASN A 119 6.52 4.68 16.26
N PHE A 120 5.67 5.72 16.22
CA PHE A 120 4.45 5.78 17.03
C PHE A 120 3.49 4.62 16.75
N HIS A 121 3.41 4.16 15.50
CA HIS A 121 2.60 3.00 15.14
C HIS A 121 3.19 1.71 15.72
N THR A 122 4.51 1.54 15.68
CA THR A 122 5.20 0.35 16.22
C THR A 122 5.30 0.34 17.74
N GLU A 123 5.16 1.48 18.40
CA GLU A 123 5.05 1.61 19.86
C GLU A 123 3.66 1.21 20.36
N GLN A 124 2.60 1.51 19.59
CA GLN A 124 1.22 1.21 19.97
C GLN A 124 0.71 -0.15 19.46
N MET A 125 1.30 -0.67 18.39
CA MET A 125 0.91 -1.94 17.77
C MET A 125 2.10 -2.86 17.58
N TYR A 126 1.85 -4.16 17.63
CA TYR A 126 2.87 -5.13 17.34
C TYR A 126 3.34 -5.05 15.88
N LYS A 127 4.66 -4.83 15.68
CA LYS A 127 5.25 -4.75 14.33
C LYS A 127 4.92 -5.94 13.44
N HIS A 128 4.87 -7.16 13.99
CA HIS A 128 4.54 -8.36 13.21
C HIS A 128 3.10 -8.35 12.71
N LYS A 129 2.16 -7.74 13.46
CA LYS A 129 0.77 -7.54 13.02
C LYS A 129 0.66 -6.48 11.92
N LEU A 130 1.50 -5.44 11.95
CA LEU A 130 1.59 -4.48 10.85
C LEU A 130 2.10 -5.14 9.56
N VAL A 131 3.14 -5.98 9.67
CA VAL A 131 3.62 -6.78 8.53
C VAL A 131 2.52 -7.69 8.00
N ASP A 132 1.86 -8.45 8.89
CA ASP A 132 0.75 -9.33 8.52
C ASP A 132 -0.36 -8.56 7.82
N PHE A 133 -0.70 -7.38 8.33
CA PHE A 133 -1.71 -6.51 7.74
C PHE A 133 -1.35 -6.10 6.31
N VAL A 134 -0.12 -5.64 6.05
CA VAL A 134 0.30 -5.21 4.70
C VAL A 134 0.26 -6.39 3.73
N ILE A 135 0.72 -7.57 4.16
CA ILE A 135 0.68 -8.78 3.33
C ILE A 135 -0.76 -9.21 3.06
N HIS A 136 -1.62 -9.19 4.08
CA HIS A 136 -3.04 -9.51 3.93
C HIS A 136 -3.73 -8.53 2.98
N PHE A 137 -3.45 -7.24 3.10
CA PHE A 137 -3.95 -6.22 2.18
C PHE A 137 -3.56 -6.54 0.72
N MET A 138 -2.31 -6.93 0.47
CA MET A 138 -1.84 -7.32 -0.86
C MET A 138 -2.50 -8.61 -1.39
N GLU A 139 -2.92 -9.52 -0.51
CA GLU A 139 -3.61 -10.75 -0.89
C GLU A 139 -5.09 -10.52 -1.23
N GLU A 140 -5.76 -9.64 -0.49
CA GLU A 140 -7.20 -9.42 -0.64
C GLU A 140 -7.54 -8.41 -1.74
N ILE A 141 -6.66 -7.44 -2.03
CA ILE A 141 -6.93 -6.40 -3.04
C ILE A 141 -7.23 -6.96 -4.43
N ASP A 142 -6.50 -8.01 -4.86
CA ASP A 142 -6.69 -8.66 -6.14
C ASP A 142 -8.06 -9.38 -6.20
N LYS A 143 -8.48 -9.98 -5.08
CA LYS A 143 -9.77 -10.67 -4.97
C LYS A 143 -10.91 -9.66 -5.01
N GLU A 144 -10.83 -8.60 -4.22
CA GLU A 144 -11.83 -7.55 -4.15
C GLU A 144 -12.05 -6.88 -5.52
N ILE A 145 -10.97 -6.57 -6.25
CA ILE A 145 -11.07 -6.01 -7.62
C ILE A 145 -11.74 -7.01 -8.57
N SER A 146 -11.39 -8.29 -8.47
CA SER A 146 -11.99 -9.35 -9.28
C SER A 146 -13.49 -9.51 -8.99
N GLU A 147 -13.88 -9.47 -7.72
CA GLU A 147 -15.28 -9.55 -7.27
C GLU A 147 -16.10 -8.32 -7.70
N MET A 148 -15.54 -7.11 -7.59
CA MET A 148 -16.16 -5.89 -8.10
C MET A 148 -16.41 -5.98 -9.61
N LYS A 149 -15.45 -6.50 -10.39
CA LYS A 149 -15.60 -6.68 -11.84
C LYS A 149 -16.71 -7.67 -12.19
N LEU A 150 -16.76 -8.81 -11.50
CA LEU A 150 -17.83 -9.79 -11.67
C LEU A 150 -19.20 -9.18 -11.34
N SER A 151 -19.28 -8.38 -10.28
CA SER A 151 -20.49 -7.70 -9.86
C SER A 151 -21.00 -6.68 -10.89
N VAL A 152 -20.10 -5.89 -11.48
CA VAL A 152 -20.45 -4.94 -12.54
C VAL A 152 -20.97 -5.68 -13.77
N ASN A 153 -20.29 -6.74 -14.21
CA ASN A 153 -20.70 -7.51 -15.39
C ASN A 153 -22.04 -8.23 -15.18
N ALA A 154 -22.25 -8.83 -14.01
CA ALA A 154 -23.52 -9.48 -13.67
C ALA A 154 -24.68 -8.48 -13.68
N ARG A 155 -24.48 -7.30 -13.09
CA ARG A 155 -25.49 -6.23 -13.09
C ARG A 155 -25.76 -5.70 -14.49
N ALA A 156 -24.74 -5.49 -15.31
CA ALA A 156 -24.89 -5.03 -16.69
C ALA A 156 -25.74 -6.00 -17.52
N ARG A 157 -25.54 -7.32 -17.34
CA ARG A 157 -26.36 -8.35 -18.00
C ARG A 157 -27.83 -8.24 -17.60
N ILE A 158 -28.13 -8.16 -16.31
CA ILE A 158 -29.51 -8.04 -15.81
C ILE A 158 -30.19 -6.79 -16.39
N VAL A 159 -29.49 -5.65 -16.41
CA VAL A 159 -30.02 -4.40 -16.97
C VAL A 159 -30.31 -4.53 -18.47
N ALA A 160 -29.41 -5.17 -19.23
CA ALA A 160 -29.62 -5.38 -20.66
C ALA A 160 -30.78 -6.34 -20.95
N GLU A 161 -30.88 -7.44 -20.20
CA GLU A 161 -32.00 -8.39 -20.32
C GLU A 161 -33.34 -7.71 -20.00
N GLU A 162 -33.39 -6.89 -18.95
CA GLU A 162 -34.62 -6.19 -18.57
C GLU A 162 -35.03 -5.11 -19.57
N PHE A 163 -34.05 -4.40 -20.15
CA PHE A 163 -34.33 -3.41 -21.19
C PHE A 163 -34.90 -4.05 -22.47
N LEU A 164 -34.41 -5.21 -22.87
CA LEU A 164 -34.83 -5.93 -24.09
C LEU A 164 -36.14 -6.72 -23.94
N LYS A 165 -36.63 -6.92 -22.71
CA LYS A 165 -37.96 -7.53 -22.47
C LYS A 165 -39.10 -6.56 -22.78
N ASN A 166 -38.82 -5.26 -22.76
CA ASN A 166 -39.76 -4.18 -23.10
C ASN A 166 -39.60 -3.76 -24.57
#